data_AF-A0A4S2HP43-F1
#
_entry.id   AF-A0A4S2HP43-F1
#
_cell.length_a   1.000
_cell.length_b   1.000
_cell.length_c   1.000
_cell.angle_alpha   90.00
_cell.angle_beta   90.00
_cell.angle_gamma   90.00
#
_symmetry.space_group_name_H-M   'P 1'
#
loop_
_entity.id
_entity.type
_entity.pdbx_description
1 polymer ?
#
loop_
_entity_poly.entity_id
_entity_poly.type
_entity_poly.pdbx_seq_one_letter_code
_entity_poly.pdbx_strand_id
1 'polypeptide(L)'
;MFLKGMVVKVKICTKCGIRYTDDNMFCEMCGSKLMKQIQNSGMQEQWKLGGNVRGQVMRGQNEHNPNKLNSLLYVIPIVIIGLLLVLLLLFWDNLPVGKKGSAAQETVQQESSDAAKSDELKLDSGKEDAEKEGAQESEASYADADINGVDNAYVQVTGVVNKENGNFILKLQKASSVSAYNVEEDIIYKEETESFTLDGFDLEEYLGDTVEIKGKLSADFDGNISLHPVTTEIKQQEKKEAASNNRYQLIQADVTWEEAFLDCINRGGMLVRINSEEEFQKITELIEEQNMQNIHFYLGGRRDSDNKSYYWADADNCLEDELLNPQGQSWAADHWMANEPSFVSEGDMELYLNLIYYQENWVLNDVPLDITQYYPGKTGYICEFNE
;
A
#
# COMPACT_ATOMS: atom_id res chain seq x y z
N MET A 1 -5.93 48.82 -8.40
CA MET A 1 -5.92 47.35 -8.34
C MET A 1 -5.16 46.98 -7.08
N PHE A 2 -5.84 46.78 -5.96
CA PHE A 2 -5.19 46.44 -4.69
C PHE A 2 -4.96 44.93 -4.66
N LEU A 3 -3.68 44.52 -4.63
CA LEU A 3 -3.31 43.16 -4.24
C LEU A 3 -3.78 42.98 -2.78
N LYS A 4 -4.89 42.26 -2.58
CA LYS A 4 -5.27 41.75 -1.26
C LYS A 4 -4.15 40.82 -0.83
N GLY A 5 -3.38 41.21 0.18
CA GLY A 5 -2.38 40.33 0.80
C GLY A 5 -3.08 39.08 1.31
N MET A 6 -2.62 37.90 0.87
CA MET A 6 -2.96 36.64 1.50
C MET A 6 -2.52 36.70 2.96
N VAL A 7 -3.47 36.69 3.89
CA VAL A 7 -3.18 36.47 5.31
C VAL A 7 -2.78 35.01 5.43
N VAL A 8 -1.48 34.72 5.40
CA VAL A 8 -0.98 33.40 5.78
C VAL A 8 -1.24 33.26 7.28
N LYS A 9 -2.26 32.49 7.64
CA LYS A 9 -2.51 32.11 9.02
C LYS A 9 -1.39 31.17 9.44
N VAL A 10 -0.66 31.54 10.48
CA VAL A 10 0.49 30.78 11.00
C VAL A 10 0.17 30.30 12.41
N LYS A 11 0.38 29.01 12.67
CA LYS A 11 0.36 28.45 14.04
C LYS A 11 1.77 28.37 14.58
N ILE A 12 1.92 28.49 15.91
CA ILE A 12 3.23 28.37 16.59
C ILE A 12 3.10 27.31 17.68
N CYS A 13 4.02 26.34 17.69
CA CYS A 13 4.10 25.39 18.78
C CYS A 13 4.60 26.09 20.04
N THR A 14 3.83 26.01 21.13
CA THR A 14 4.19 26.65 22.42
C THR A 14 5.32 25.94 23.16
N LYS A 15 5.66 24.70 22.78
CA LYS A 15 6.76 23.94 23.39
C LYS A 15 8.10 24.15 22.68
N CYS A 16 8.12 24.06 21.34
CA CYS A 16 9.38 24.14 20.57
C CYS A 16 9.57 25.46 19.80
N GLY A 17 8.53 26.29 19.66
CA GLY A 17 8.61 27.58 18.98
C GLY A 17 8.54 27.52 17.44
N ILE A 18 8.41 26.34 16.84
CA ILE A 18 8.33 26.16 15.38
C ILE A 18 7.01 26.73 14.84
N ARG A 19 7.10 27.35 13.66
CA ARG A 19 5.98 27.96 12.94
C ARG A 19 5.48 27.01 11.86
N TYR A 20 4.17 26.88 11.77
CA TYR A 20 3.46 26.00 10.84
C TYR A 20 2.44 26.78 10.02
N THR A 21 2.02 26.25 8.88
CA THR A 21 0.83 26.73 8.16
C THR A 21 -0.43 26.45 8.99
N ASP A 22 -1.59 27.03 8.64
CA ASP A 22 -2.84 26.84 9.43
C ASP A 22 -3.38 25.40 9.38
N ASP A 23 -2.78 24.56 8.55
CA ASP A 23 -3.25 23.22 8.23
C ASP A 23 -2.80 22.19 9.26
N ASN A 24 -1.57 22.28 9.78
CA ASN A 24 -1.08 21.36 10.83
C ASN A 24 -1.91 21.46 12.12
N MET A 25 -2.41 20.34 12.65
CA MET A 25 -3.03 20.28 13.98
C MET A 25 -1.98 20.02 15.07
N PHE A 26 -0.91 19.28 14.76
CA PHE A 26 0.13 18.89 15.72
C PHE A 26 1.55 19.27 15.27
N CYS A 27 2.41 19.56 16.25
CA CYS A 27 3.81 19.89 16.03
C CYS A 27 4.61 18.63 15.61
N GLU A 28 5.28 18.70 14.46
CA GLU A 28 6.11 17.61 13.93
C GLU A 28 7.32 17.27 14.82
N MET A 29 7.82 18.23 15.60
CA MET A 29 8.99 18.00 16.45
C MET A 29 8.67 17.50 17.86
N CYS A 30 7.45 17.70 18.35
CA CYS A 30 7.15 17.44 19.77
C CYS A 30 5.70 17.03 20.05
N GLY A 31 4.93 16.72 19.00
CA GLY A 31 3.56 16.21 19.06
C GLY A 31 2.52 17.13 19.68
N SER A 32 2.87 18.36 20.05
CA SER A 32 1.98 19.22 20.82
C SER A 32 0.94 19.87 19.91
N LYS A 33 -0.32 19.87 20.35
CA LYS A 33 -1.43 20.52 19.64
C LYS A 33 -1.13 22.00 19.38
N LEU A 34 -1.27 22.41 18.13
CA LEU A 34 -0.96 23.75 17.67
C LEU A 34 -2.14 24.69 17.92
N MET A 35 -1.87 25.82 18.58
CA MET A 35 -2.87 26.84 18.89
C MET A 35 -2.87 27.93 17.81
N LYS A 36 -4.06 28.33 17.34
CA LYS A 36 -4.19 29.46 16.40
C LYS A 36 -3.81 30.77 17.09
N GLN A 37 -2.85 31.51 16.50
CA GLN A 37 -2.59 32.89 16.87
C GLN A 37 -3.53 33.80 16.06
N ILE A 38 -4.48 34.46 16.72
CA ILE A 38 -5.22 35.57 16.11
C ILE A 38 -4.23 36.75 16.04
N GLN A 39 -3.64 37.00 14.88
CA GLN A 39 -2.94 38.27 14.66
C GLN A 39 -3.96 39.39 14.61
N ASN A 40 -4.10 40.15 15.70
CA ASN A 40 -4.67 41.49 15.63
C ASN A 40 -3.69 42.36 14.83
N SER A 41 -3.97 42.56 13.54
CA SER A 41 -3.30 43.57 12.72
C SER A 41 -3.74 44.96 13.18
N GLY A 42 -3.03 45.50 14.16
CA GLY A 42 -3.34 46.82 14.70
C GLY A 42 -2.40 47.30 15.79
N MET A 43 -1.09 47.24 15.59
CA MET A 43 -0.16 47.99 16.44
C MET A 43 0.94 48.60 15.57
N GLN A 44 0.67 49.80 15.04
CA GLN A 44 1.73 50.68 14.57
C GLN A 44 2.55 51.11 15.78
N GLU A 45 3.84 50.81 15.74
CA GLU A 45 4.83 51.38 16.63
C GLU A 45 4.80 52.90 16.51
N GLN A 46 4.46 53.59 17.60
CA GLN A 46 4.74 55.00 17.74
C GLN A 46 5.50 55.20 19.05
N TRP A 47 6.83 55.20 18.94
CA TRP A 47 7.73 55.66 19.99
C TRP A 47 7.39 57.12 20.33
N LYS A 48 6.77 57.34 21.49
CA LYS A 48 6.77 58.65 22.15
C LYS A 48 7.30 58.52 23.57
N LEU A 49 8.40 59.22 23.77
CA LEU A 49 9.09 59.44 25.04
C LEU A 49 8.15 59.99 26.11
N GLY A 50 8.31 59.48 27.33
CA GLY A 50 7.99 60.18 28.58
C GLY A 50 6.77 59.70 29.34
N GLY A 51 6.96 59.18 30.56
CA GLY A 51 5.89 59.08 31.55
C GLY A 51 5.97 57.88 32.47
N ASN A 52 6.61 58.09 33.62
CA ASN A 52 6.65 57.18 34.77
C ASN A 52 5.24 57.02 35.39
N VAL A 53 4.68 55.80 35.47
CA VAL A 53 3.60 55.48 36.42
C VAL A 53 3.77 54.06 36.97
N ARG A 54 3.89 54.00 38.31
CA ARG A 54 3.86 52.81 39.16
C ARG A 54 2.45 52.21 39.22
N GLY A 55 2.40 50.88 39.29
CA GLY A 55 1.51 50.11 40.16
C GLY A 55 0.21 49.58 39.56
N GLN A 56 0.06 48.27 39.49
CA GLN A 56 -0.76 47.49 40.45
C GLN A 56 -0.75 46.01 40.06
N VAL A 57 -0.24 45.19 40.98
CA VAL A 57 -0.49 43.75 41.03
C VAL A 57 -1.93 43.56 41.52
N MET A 58 -2.78 42.95 40.70
CA MET A 58 -4.07 42.44 41.18
C MET A 58 -4.00 40.92 41.28
N ARG A 59 -4.05 40.47 42.54
CA ARG A 59 -4.44 39.12 42.95
C ARG A 59 -5.84 38.83 42.41
N GLY A 60 -6.00 37.71 41.72
CA GLY A 60 -7.26 36.98 41.60
C GLY A 60 -7.05 35.57 42.12
N GLN A 61 -7.33 35.36 43.41
CA GLN A 61 -7.57 34.03 43.95
C GLN A 61 -8.98 33.61 43.52
N ASN A 62 -9.13 32.38 43.02
CA ASN A 62 -10.21 31.49 43.43
C ASN A 62 -9.78 30.06 43.15
N GLU A 63 -9.53 29.36 44.25
CA GLU A 63 -9.34 27.92 44.36
C GLU A 63 -10.71 27.22 44.24
N HIS A 64 -10.77 26.07 43.58
CA HIS A 64 -11.41 24.86 44.14
C HIS A 64 -11.18 23.61 43.28
N ASN A 65 -10.43 22.67 43.85
CA ASN A 65 -10.49 21.21 43.70
C ASN A 65 -10.50 20.68 45.18
N PRO A 66 -11.07 19.51 45.59
CA PRO A 66 -11.10 18.24 44.88
C PRO A 66 -12.35 17.33 45.05
N ASN A 67 -12.43 16.32 44.17
CA ASN A 67 -12.92 14.94 44.34
C ASN A 67 -13.95 14.65 45.46
N LYS A 68 -15.16 14.25 45.06
CA LYS A 68 -16.00 13.26 45.77
C LYS A 68 -16.60 12.28 44.76
N LEU A 69 -16.03 11.07 44.68
CA LEU A 69 -16.63 9.92 44.00
C LEU A 69 -17.69 9.27 44.90
N ASN A 70 -18.81 8.88 44.28
CA ASN A 70 -19.92 8.16 44.90
C ASN A 70 -19.56 6.68 45.14
N SER A 71 -19.61 6.26 46.39
CA SER A 71 -19.29 4.90 46.90
C SER A 71 -20.32 3.80 46.59
N LEU A 72 -21.19 3.97 45.58
CA LEU A 72 -22.31 3.05 45.31
C LEU A 72 -22.12 2.17 44.05
N LEU A 73 -21.12 2.46 43.20
CA LEU A 73 -20.88 1.72 41.95
C LEU A 73 -20.06 0.43 42.10
N TYR A 74 -19.37 0.22 43.23
CA TYR A 74 -18.48 -0.94 43.42
C TYR A 74 -19.17 -2.19 44.01
N VAL A 75 -20.44 -2.13 44.39
CA VAL A 75 -21.14 -3.27 45.02
C VAL A 75 -21.87 -4.15 44.00
N ILE A 76 -22.23 -3.60 42.85
CA ILE A 76 -22.98 -4.31 41.79
C ILE A 76 -22.12 -5.36 41.04
N PRO A 77 -20.83 -5.12 40.71
CA PRO A 77 -20.02 -6.11 39.99
C PRO A 77 -19.70 -7.35 40.84
N ILE A 78 -19.52 -7.19 42.15
CA ILE A 78 -19.07 -8.27 43.06
C ILE A 78 -20.16 -9.33 43.26
N VAL A 79 -21.44 -8.92 43.29
CA VAL A 79 -22.57 -9.84 43.44
C VAL A 79 -22.79 -10.67 42.15
N ILE A 80 -22.57 -10.07 40.98
CA ILE A 80 -22.72 -10.73 39.68
C ILE A 80 -21.59 -11.76 39.47
N ILE A 81 -20.35 -11.40 39.82
CA ILE A 81 -19.20 -12.32 39.74
C ILE A 81 -19.37 -13.49 40.72
N GLY A 82 -19.88 -13.24 41.92
CA GLY A 82 -20.21 -14.31 42.88
C GLY A 82 -21.27 -15.28 42.35
N LEU A 83 -22.32 -14.78 41.69
CA LEU A 83 -23.36 -15.62 41.08
C LEU A 83 -22.85 -16.45 39.90
N LEU A 84 -21.96 -15.89 39.07
CA LEU A 84 -21.35 -16.60 37.95
C LEU A 84 -20.39 -17.71 38.40
N LEU A 85 -19.63 -17.49 39.48
CA LEU A 85 -18.76 -18.52 40.06
C LEU A 85 -19.55 -19.66 40.69
N VAL A 86 -20.69 -19.38 41.31
CA VAL A 86 -21.60 -20.42 41.84
C VAL A 86 -22.23 -21.22 40.68
N LEU A 87 -22.61 -20.58 39.58
CA LEU A 87 -23.10 -21.28 38.39
C LEU A 87 -22.01 -22.15 37.74
N LEU A 88 -20.76 -21.70 37.69
CA LEU A 88 -19.63 -22.49 37.17
C LEU A 88 -19.33 -23.73 38.01
N LEU A 89 -19.48 -23.64 39.34
CA LEU A 89 -19.32 -24.78 40.25
C LEU A 89 -20.49 -25.79 40.16
N LEU A 90 -21.70 -25.34 39.80
CA LEU A 90 -22.87 -26.20 39.67
C LEU A 90 -22.96 -26.92 38.31
N PHE A 91 -22.20 -26.49 37.30
CA PHE A 91 -22.29 -27.02 35.93
C PHE A 91 -20.96 -27.57 35.37
N TRP A 92 -19.94 -27.79 36.21
CA TRP A 92 -18.65 -28.35 35.77
C TRP A 92 -18.80 -29.75 35.14
N ASP A 93 -19.76 -30.55 35.59
CA ASP A 93 -19.95 -31.94 35.12
C ASP A 93 -20.51 -32.07 33.70
N ASN A 94 -20.86 -30.96 33.02
CA ASN A 94 -21.47 -30.97 31.67
C ASN A 94 -20.56 -30.43 30.55
N LEU A 95 -19.27 -30.24 30.80
CA LEU A 95 -18.33 -29.85 29.73
C LEU A 95 -17.81 -31.08 28.96
N PRO A 96 -17.91 -31.13 27.62
CA PRO A 96 -17.49 -32.27 26.83
C PRO A 96 -15.95 -32.32 26.73
N VAL A 97 -15.32 -33.14 27.56
CA VAL A 97 -13.89 -33.46 27.47
C VAL A 97 -13.68 -34.59 26.46
N GLY A 98 -13.26 -34.23 25.24
CA GLY A 98 -12.86 -35.19 24.20
C GLY A 98 -11.47 -35.77 24.46
N LYS A 99 -11.40 -37.09 24.66
CA LYS A 99 -10.17 -37.89 24.80
C LYS A 99 -9.56 -38.26 23.44
N LYS A 100 -8.23 -38.32 23.39
CA LYS A 100 -7.40 -38.91 22.31
C LYS A 100 -7.48 -40.44 22.27
N GLY A 101 -7.36 -41.00 21.05
CA GLY A 101 -7.01 -42.39 20.72
C GLY A 101 -7.20 -42.64 19.22
N SER A 102 -6.14 -42.69 18.40
CA SER A 102 -5.37 -43.88 17.96
C SER A 102 -6.17 -44.85 17.07
N ALA A 103 -5.78 -44.96 15.79
CA ALA A 103 -5.89 -46.20 15.01
C ALA A 103 -4.84 -46.20 13.88
N ALA A 104 -4.22 -47.37 13.72
CA ALA A 104 -3.13 -47.71 12.81
C ALA A 104 -3.64 -48.21 11.44
N GLN A 105 -2.75 -48.22 10.44
CA GLN A 105 -2.57 -49.28 9.42
C GLN A 105 -1.31 -48.93 8.59
N GLU A 106 -0.18 -49.61 8.79
CA GLU A 106 0.29 -50.84 8.10
C GLU A 106 0.60 -50.68 6.59
N THR A 107 1.90 -50.50 6.30
CA THR A 107 2.84 -51.32 5.47
C THR A 107 2.22 -52.17 4.33
N VAL A 108 2.73 -52.22 3.08
CA VAL A 108 4.01 -52.83 2.61
C VAL A 108 4.19 -52.56 1.09
N GLN A 109 5.44 -52.20 0.72
CA GLN A 109 6.33 -52.62 -0.40
C GLN A 109 5.75 -53.39 -1.63
N GLN A 110 6.36 -53.49 -2.82
CA GLN A 110 7.60 -53.04 -3.48
C GLN A 110 7.48 -53.40 -4.98
N GLU A 111 8.25 -52.70 -5.82
CA GLU A 111 8.94 -53.14 -7.07
C GLU A 111 8.15 -53.84 -8.19
N SER A 112 8.33 -53.49 -9.47
CA SER A 112 9.53 -53.78 -10.28
C SER A 112 9.24 -53.34 -11.72
N SER A 113 10.17 -52.57 -12.32
CA SER A 113 10.92 -52.85 -13.55
C SER A 113 10.13 -53.20 -14.82
N ASP A 114 10.30 -52.40 -15.87
CA ASP A 114 10.97 -52.89 -17.08
C ASP A 114 11.41 -51.76 -18.03
N ALA A 115 12.46 -52.07 -18.77
CA ALA A 115 13.30 -51.18 -19.55
C ALA A 115 13.07 -51.31 -21.07
N ALA A 116 13.82 -50.48 -21.82
CA ALA A 116 14.21 -50.58 -23.24
C ALA A 116 13.22 -49.99 -24.26
N LYS A 117 13.61 -49.37 -25.39
CA LYS A 117 14.86 -48.75 -25.89
C LYS A 117 14.50 -48.16 -27.28
N SER A 118 15.17 -47.07 -27.68
CA SER A 118 15.52 -46.59 -29.03
C SER A 118 14.67 -46.94 -30.27
N ASP A 119 14.44 -45.93 -31.13
CA ASP A 119 15.01 -45.91 -32.48
C ASP A 119 14.95 -44.50 -33.12
N GLU A 120 16.09 -44.09 -33.69
CA GLU A 120 16.28 -42.92 -34.54
C GLU A 120 15.92 -43.23 -36.00
N LEU A 121 15.45 -42.24 -36.75
CA LEU A 121 15.43 -42.25 -38.22
C LEU A 121 15.97 -40.92 -38.75
N LYS A 122 17.10 -41.00 -39.45
CA LYS A 122 17.68 -39.93 -40.28
C LYS A 122 17.03 -39.94 -41.67
N LEU A 123 16.88 -38.76 -42.27
CA LEU A 123 16.92 -38.61 -43.72
C LEU A 123 17.71 -37.35 -44.12
N ASP A 124 18.46 -37.51 -45.20
CA ASP A 124 19.47 -36.63 -45.81
C ASP A 124 18.93 -35.99 -47.11
N SER A 125 19.73 -35.07 -47.67
CA SER A 125 19.70 -34.33 -48.95
C SER A 125 19.33 -32.85 -48.77
N GLY A 126 20.00 -31.86 -49.37
CA GLY A 126 21.11 -31.79 -50.32
C GLY A 126 21.17 -30.34 -50.83
N LYS A 127 22.38 -29.80 -51.06
CA LYS A 127 22.70 -28.41 -51.47
C LYS A 127 22.11 -27.99 -52.82
N GLU A 128 21.94 -26.68 -53.03
CA GLU A 128 22.56 -25.92 -54.14
C GLU A 128 22.47 -24.39 -53.94
N ASP A 129 23.56 -23.69 -54.30
CA ASP A 129 23.80 -22.25 -54.20
C ASP A 129 23.33 -21.50 -55.46
N ALA A 130 22.93 -20.22 -55.33
CA ALA A 130 23.03 -19.23 -56.40
C ALA A 130 23.03 -17.78 -55.87
N GLU A 131 24.18 -17.11 -56.02
CA GLU A 131 24.36 -15.67 -55.84
C GLU A 131 23.59 -14.85 -56.89
N LYS A 132 23.11 -13.67 -56.50
CA LYS A 132 23.14 -12.46 -57.34
C LYS A 132 23.24 -11.20 -56.46
N GLU A 133 24.31 -10.45 -56.69
CA GLU A 133 24.59 -9.14 -56.12
C GLU A 133 23.64 -8.05 -56.65
N GLY A 134 23.38 -7.05 -55.80
CA GLY A 134 23.41 -5.64 -56.22
C GLY A 134 22.19 -4.79 -55.89
N ALA A 135 22.16 -4.19 -54.69
CA ALA A 135 21.93 -2.76 -54.49
C ALA A 135 22.25 -2.42 -53.02
N GLN A 136 23.23 -1.55 -52.84
CA GLN A 136 23.75 -1.12 -51.55
C GLN A 136 23.13 0.25 -51.25
N GLU A 137 22.03 0.25 -50.50
CA GLU A 137 21.67 1.36 -49.62
C GLU A 137 21.95 0.89 -48.19
N SER A 138 22.45 1.79 -47.34
CA SER A 138 22.77 1.49 -45.95
C SER A 138 21.48 1.32 -45.16
N GLU A 139 20.78 0.21 -45.37
CA GLU A 139 19.58 -0.20 -44.67
C GLU A 139 19.97 -1.03 -43.44
N ALA A 140 19.38 -0.72 -42.29
CA ALA A 140 19.43 -1.62 -41.15
C ALA A 140 18.91 -3.00 -41.60
N SER A 141 19.73 -4.03 -41.42
CA SER A 141 19.37 -5.40 -41.79
C SER A 141 18.15 -5.81 -40.97
N TYR A 142 17.04 -6.18 -41.63
CA TYR A 142 15.82 -6.65 -40.97
C TYR A 142 16.08 -7.83 -40.01
N ALA A 143 17.17 -8.59 -40.25
CA ALA A 143 17.59 -9.72 -39.46
C ALA A 143 18.06 -9.31 -38.05
N ASP A 144 18.52 -8.07 -37.88
CA ASP A 144 19.04 -7.53 -36.62
C ASP A 144 17.94 -6.81 -35.80
N ALA A 145 16.68 -6.85 -36.22
CA ALA A 145 15.58 -6.26 -35.47
C ALA A 145 15.42 -6.90 -34.08
N ASP A 146 15.18 -6.08 -33.05
CA ASP A 146 14.95 -6.55 -31.67
C ASP A 146 13.76 -7.52 -31.60
N ILE A 147 12.73 -7.26 -32.40
CA ILE A 147 11.54 -8.10 -32.57
C ILE A 147 11.42 -8.49 -34.03
N ASN A 148 11.97 -9.66 -34.38
CA ASN A 148 12.01 -10.15 -35.76
C ASN A 148 10.88 -11.15 -36.03
N GLY A 149 9.79 -10.70 -36.66
CA GLY A 149 8.67 -11.51 -37.12
C GLY A 149 8.84 -12.06 -38.54
N VAL A 150 9.98 -11.81 -39.20
CA VAL A 150 10.32 -12.31 -40.54
C VAL A 150 10.92 -13.71 -40.43
N ASP A 151 11.92 -13.87 -39.54
CA ASP A 151 12.63 -15.13 -39.32
C ASP A 151 11.92 -16.01 -38.28
N ASN A 152 11.06 -15.42 -37.45
CA ASN A 152 10.30 -16.15 -36.43
C ASN A 152 8.81 -16.16 -36.76
N ALA A 153 8.23 -17.36 -36.87
CA ALA A 153 6.80 -17.54 -37.09
C ALA A 153 5.93 -16.93 -35.98
N TYR A 154 6.47 -16.84 -34.76
CA TYR A 154 5.88 -16.18 -33.60
C TYR A 154 6.95 -15.44 -32.82
N VAL A 155 6.58 -14.31 -32.24
CA VAL A 155 7.40 -13.55 -31.30
C VAL A 155 6.77 -13.58 -29.92
N GLN A 156 7.58 -13.41 -28.87
CA GLN A 156 7.10 -13.19 -27.50
C GLN A 156 7.40 -11.75 -27.13
N VAL A 157 6.37 -11.00 -26.76
CA VAL A 157 6.44 -9.56 -26.51
C VAL A 157 5.79 -9.26 -25.17
N THR A 158 6.49 -8.49 -24.35
CA THR A 158 5.97 -8.00 -23.06
C THR A 158 5.53 -6.56 -23.17
N GLY A 159 4.34 -6.25 -22.64
CA GLY A 159 3.82 -4.88 -22.64
C GLY A 159 2.57 -4.74 -21.80
N VAL A 160 2.07 -3.50 -21.70
CA VAL A 160 0.83 -3.17 -21.00
C VAL A 160 -0.33 -3.15 -21.99
N VAL A 161 -1.44 -3.82 -21.66
CA VAL A 161 -2.64 -3.81 -22.52
C VAL A 161 -3.45 -2.55 -22.27
N ASN A 162 -3.70 -1.79 -23.32
CA ASN A 162 -4.51 -0.58 -23.33
C ASN A 162 -5.65 -0.70 -24.35
N LYS A 163 -6.60 0.23 -24.30
CA LYS A 163 -7.64 0.40 -25.32
C LYS A 163 -7.64 1.82 -25.86
N GLU A 164 -7.42 1.99 -27.16
CA GLU A 164 -7.36 3.28 -27.83
C GLU A 164 -8.28 3.27 -29.06
N ASN A 165 -9.19 4.24 -29.14
CA ASN A 165 -10.17 4.34 -30.23
C ASN A 165 -10.98 3.06 -30.50
N GLY A 166 -11.18 2.23 -29.46
CA GLY A 166 -11.89 0.95 -29.54
C GLY A 166 -11.01 -0.26 -29.86
N ASN A 167 -9.74 -0.07 -30.21
CA ASN A 167 -8.79 -1.14 -30.49
C ASN A 167 -7.92 -1.43 -29.26
N PHE A 168 -7.59 -2.70 -29.05
CA PHE A 168 -6.64 -3.08 -28.02
C PHE A 168 -5.21 -2.80 -28.52
N ILE A 169 -4.37 -2.27 -27.64
CA ILE A 169 -2.99 -1.88 -27.92
C ILE A 169 -2.08 -2.52 -26.88
N LEU A 170 -1.00 -3.15 -27.31
CA LEU A 170 0.09 -3.55 -26.42
C LEU A 170 1.15 -2.47 -26.42
N LYS A 171 1.28 -1.69 -25.35
CA LYS A 171 2.36 -0.71 -25.17
C LYS A 171 3.60 -1.42 -24.67
N LEU A 172 4.70 -1.32 -25.44
CA LEU A 172 5.97 -1.92 -25.07
C LEU A 172 6.59 -1.17 -23.90
N GLN A 173 7.26 -1.91 -23.01
CA GLN A 173 8.02 -1.30 -21.91
C GLN A 173 9.24 -0.50 -22.42
N LYS A 174 9.76 -0.88 -23.58
CA LYS A 174 10.84 -0.20 -24.29
C LYS A 174 10.50 -0.17 -25.78
N ALA A 175 10.70 0.98 -26.41
CA ALA A 175 10.63 1.07 -27.85
C ALA A 175 11.71 0.17 -28.49
N SER A 176 11.31 -0.60 -29.49
CA SER A 176 12.13 -1.65 -30.08
C SER A 176 12.08 -1.58 -31.60
N SER A 177 13.16 -1.99 -32.24
CA SER A 177 13.16 -2.20 -33.68
C SER A 177 12.38 -3.47 -34.04
N VAL A 178 11.61 -3.43 -35.12
CA VAL A 178 10.69 -4.51 -35.49
C VAL A 178 10.76 -4.79 -36.98
N SER A 179 10.80 -6.07 -37.35
CA SER A 179 10.60 -6.51 -38.73
C SER A 179 9.40 -7.44 -38.85
N ALA A 180 8.58 -7.26 -39.88
CA ALA A 180 7.42 -8.11 -40.15
C ALA A 180 7.09 -8.14 -41.65
N TYR A 181 6.40 -9.19 -42.07
CA TYR A 181 5.85 -9.24 -43.43
C TYR A 181 4.56 -8.42 -43.54
N ASN A 182 4.39 -7.72 -44.65
CA ASN A 182 3.08 -7.18 -45.04
C ASN A 182 2.23 -8.25 -45.77
N VAL A 183 1.06 -7.85 -46.27
CA VAL A 183 0.16 -8.75 -47.01
C VAL A 183 0.66 -9.16 -48.40
N GLU A 184 1.65 -8.46 -48.96
CA GLU A 184 2.29 -8.74 -50.24
C GLU A 184 3.60 -9.53 -50.10
N GLU A 185 3.92 -9.99 -48.87
CA GLU A 185 5.17 -10.68 -48.50
C GLU A 185 6.44 -9.81 -48.57
N ASP A 186 6.29 -8.48 -48.64
CA ASP A 186 7.42 -7.57 -48.46
C ASP A 186 7.79 -7.44 -46.98
N ILE A 187 9.08 -7.24 -46.73
CA ILE A 187 9.60 -6.99 -45.38
C ILE A 187 9.45 -5.51 -45.05
N ILE A 188 8.74 -5.23 -43.95
CA ILE A 188 8.68 -3.91 -43.35
C ILE A 188 9.58 -3.90 -42.13
N TYR A 189 10.53 -2.95 -42.10
CA TYR A 189 11.39 -2.69 -40.95
C TYR A 189 11.06 -1.32 -40.34
N LYS A 190 10.95 -1.29 -39.01
CA LYS A 190 10.81 -0.07 -38.21
C LYS A 190 11.93 -0.02 -37.18
N GLU A 191 12.71 1.06 -37.19
CA GLU A 191 13.78 1.29 -36.20
C GLU A 191 13.23 1.45 -34.78
N GLU A 192 12.03 2.03 -34.64
CA GLU A 192 11.42 2.31 -33.35
C GLU A 192 9.91 2.09 -33.40
N THR A 193 9.43 1.15 -32.58
CA THR A 193 8.01 0.85 -32.37
C THR A 193 7.73 0.86 -30.87
N GLU A 194 6.76 1.66 -30.43
CA GLU A 194 6.37 1.78 -29.02
C GLU A 194 5.19 0.89 -28.66
N SER A 195 4.40 0.47 -29.64
CA SER A 195 3.19 -0.30 -29.40
C SER A 195 2.76 -1.11 -30.61
N PHE A 196 2.02 -2.19 -30.36
CA PHE A 196 1.33 -2.96 -31.38
C PHE A 196 -0.18 -2.84 -31.23
N THR A 197 -0.90 -2.78 -32.35
CA THR A 197 -2.34 -3.07 -32.32
C THR A 197 -2.52 -4.56 -32.09
N LEU A 198 -3.41 -4.93 -31.17
CA LEU A 198 -3.74 -6.32 -30.86
C LEU A 198 -4.98 -6.72 -31.65
N ASP A 199 -4.79 -7.55 -32.66
CA ASP A 199 -5.85 -7.95 -33.57
C ASP A 199 -6.40 -9.34 -33.25
N GLY A 200 -7.71 -9.50 -33.38
CA GLY A 200 -8.35 -10.81 -33.46
C GLY A 200 -8.79 -11.43 -32.14
N PHE A 201 -8.82 -10.67 -31.04
CA PHE A 201 -9.43 -11.14 -29.78
C PHE A 201 -9.86 -10.00 -28.85
N ASP A 202 -10.71 -10.33 -27.87
CA ASP A 202 -11.13 -9.44 -26.80
C ASP A 202 -10.20 -9.59 -25.59
N LEU A 203 -9.53 -8.50 -25.20
CA LEU A 203 -8.57 -8.47 -24.09
C LEU A 203 -9.04 -7.51 -22.98
N GLU A 204 -10.35 -7.29 -22.86
CA GLU A 204 -10.93 -6.42 -21.83
C GLU A 204 -10.48 -6.82 -20.41
N GLU A 205 -10.30 -8.12 -20.14
CA GLU A 205 -9.89 -8.64 -18.83
C GLU A 205 -8.43 -8.33 -18.45
N TYR A 206 -7.59 -7.99 -19.44
CA TYR A 206 -6.17 -7.69 -19.23
C TYR A 206 -5.88 -6.18 -19.24
N LEU A 207 -6.91 -5.33 -19.32
CA LEU A 207 -6.71 -3.88 -19.42
C LEU A 207 -5.93 -3.33 -18.22
N GLY A 208 -4.81 -2.67 -18.51
CA GLY A 208 -3.88 -2.14 -17.52
C GLY A 208 -2.85 -3.14 -17.02
N ASP A 209 -2.98 -4.42 -17.36
CA ASP A 209 -2.02 -5.44 -16.96
C ASP A 209 -0.79 -5.46 -17.83
N THR A 210 0.35 -5.77 -17.21
CA THR A 210 1.54 -6.19 -17.95
C THR A 210 1.41 -7.66 -18.30
N VAL A 211 1.48 -7.96 -19.59
CA VAL A 211 1.34 -9.31 -20.12
C VAL A 211 2.52 -9.66 -21.01
N GLU A 212 2.91 -10.93 -21.00
CA GLU A 212 3.74 -11.55 -22.04
C GLU A 212 2.79 -12.21 -23.05
N ILE A 213 2.81 -11.74 -24.29
CA ILE A 213 2.01 -12.28 -25.39
C ILE A 213 2.93 -12.94 -26.40
N LYS A 214 2.69 -14.22 -26.67
CA LYS A 214 3.18 -14.85 -27.90
C LYS A 214 2.21 -14.55 -29.04
N GLY A 215 2.71 -14.10 -30.18
CA GLY A 215 1.84 -13.79 -31.32
C GLY A 215 2.58 -13.70 -32.64
N LYS A 216 1.81 -13.60 -33.73
CA LYS A 216 2.34 -13.38 -35.08
C LYS A 216 2.28 -11.89 -35.41
N LEU A 217 3.36 -11.35 -35.97
CA LEU A 217 3.37 -9.97 -36.47
C LEU A 217 2.89 -9.88 -37.91
N SER A 218 2.25 -8.77 -38.24
CA SER A 218 1.92 -8.37 -39.62
C SER A 218 1.98 -6.86 -39.76
N ALA A 219 2.39 -6.38 -40.93
CA ALA A 219 2.33 -4.97 -41.28
C ALA A 219 1.17 -4.68 -42.25
N ASP A 220 0.47 -3.57 -42.05
CA ASP A 220 -0.49 -3.04 -43.03
C ASP A 220 0.20 -2.26 -44.15
N PHE A 221 -0.58 -1.72 -45.09
CA PHE A 221 -0.08 -0.92 -46.21
C PHE A 221 0.59 0.40 -45.78
N ASP A 222 0.26 0.92 -44.60
CA ASP A 222 0.83 2.12 -44.02
C ASP A 222 2.08 1.81 -43.16
N GLY A 223 2.46 0.53 -43.07
CA GLY A 223 3.58 0.04 -42.27
C GLY A 223 3.28 0.02 -40.76
N ASN A 224 2.01 0.10 -40.35
CA ASN A 224 1.63 -0.13 -38.95
C ASN A 224 1.69 -1.62 -38.66
N ILE A 225 2.31 -1.95 -37.53
CA ILE A 225 2.53 -3.34 -37.14
C ILE A 225 1.45 -3.74 -36.14
N SER A 226 0.77 -4.84 -36.43
CA SER A 226 -0.12 -5.51 -35.50
C SER A 226 0.44 -6.84 -35.03
N LEU A 227 0.06 -7.21 -33.80
CA LEU A 227 0.37 -8.48 -33.18
C LEU A 227 -0.93 -9.26 -33.06
N HIS A 228 -0.99 -10.43 -33.68
CA HIS A 228 -2.09 -11.38 -33.54
C HIS A 228 -1.76 -12.37 -32.41
N PRO A 229 -2.41 -12.27 -31.24
CA PRO A 229 -2.06 -13.09 -30.07
C PRO A 229 -2.40 -14.57 -30.25
N VAL A 230 -1.54 -15.46 -29.74
CA VAL A 230 -1.88 -16.84 -29.41
C VAL A 230 -2.47 -16.84 -28.00
N THR A 231 -3.80 -16.77 -27.91
CA THR A 231 -4.52 -16.47 -26.66
C THR A 231 -4.27 -17.43 -25.51
N THR A 232 -4.00 -18.71 -25.78
CA THR A 232 -3.65 -19.70 -24.75
C THR A 232 -2.26 -19.50 -24.14
N GLU A 233 -1.47 -18.57 -24.67
CA GLU A 233 -0.11 -18.27 -24.23
C GLU A 233 0.04 -16.81 -23.75
N ILE A 234 -1.06 -16.17 -23.33
CA ILE A 234 -1.01 -14.89 -22.63
C ILE A 234 -0.71 -15.17 -21.15
N LYS A 235 0.41 -14.63 -20.66
CA LYS A 235 0.77 -14.72 -19.24
C LYS A 235 0.71 -13.33 -18.63
N GLN A 236 -0.21 -13.13 -17.69
CA GLN A 236 -0.20 -11.95 -16.83
C GLN A 236 1.03 -12.02 -15.94
N GLN A 237 1.88 -10.98 -15.99
CA GLN A 237 2.91 -10.84 -14.98
C GLN A 237 2.24 -10.41 -13.68
N GLU A 238 2.70 -10.95 -12.55
CA GLU A 238 2.28 -10.45 -11.24
C GLU A 238 2.50 -8.94 -11.22
N LYS A 239 1.42 -8.21 -10.94
CA LYS A 239 1.38 -6.75 -10.93
C LYS A 239 2.38 -6.26 -9.89
N LYS A 240 3.61 -5.96 -10.32
CA LYS A 240 4.52 -5.15 -9.51
C LYS A 240 4.00 -3.72 -9.60
N GLU A 241 3.24 -3.29 -8.59
CA GLU A 241 2.73 -1.93 -8.53
C GLU A 241 3.90 -0.97 -8.76
N ALA A 242 3.76 -0.11 -9.79
CA ALA A 242 4.75 0.91 -10.07
C ALA A 242 5.00 1.66 -8.77
N ALA A 243 6.26 1.68 -8.32
CA ALA A 243 6.68 2.29 -7.07
C ALA A 243 6.02 3.66 -6.96
N SER A 244 5.00 3.76 -6.11
CA SER A 244 4.32 5.01 -5.87
C SER A 244 5.38 5.97 -5.35
N ASN A 245 5.51 7.16 -5.94
CA ASN A 245 6.35 8.23 -5.41
C ASN A 245 5.70 8.84 -4.15
N ASN A 246 5.20 7.99 -3.26
CA ASN A 246 4.65 8.39 -1.99
C ASN A 246 5.77 8.89 -1.09
N ARG A 247 5.55 10.06 -0.49
CA ARG A 247 6.35 10.57 0.62
C ARG A 247 5.64 10.23 1.93
N TYR A 248 6.40 9.73 2.90
CA TYR A 248 5.91 9.45 4.24
C TYR A 248 6.44 10.45 5.26
N GLN A 249 5.64 10.75 6.28
CA GLN A 249 6.03 11.58 7.41
C GLN A 249 5.65 10.88 8.72
N LEU A 250 6.66 10.63 9.55
CA LEU A 250 6.48 10.10 10.90
C LEU A 250 6.17 11.25 11.86
N ILE A 251 5.10 11.13 12.66
CA ILE A 251 4.71 12.14 13.63
C ILE A 251 4.50 11.48 14.99
N GLN A 252 5.36 11.79 15.96
CA GLN A 252 5.18 11.36 17.35
C GLN A 252 4.27 12.35 18.08
N ALA A 253 3.10 11.89 18.50
CA ALA A 253 2.14 12.66 19.27
C ALA A 253 1.17 11.73 20.00
N ASP A 254 0.84 12.07 21.25
CA ASP A 254 -0.23 11.43 22.00
C ASP A 254 -1.58 11.96 21.53
N VAL A 255 -2.19 11.22 20.60
CA VAL A 255 -3.47 11.53 19.94
C VAL A 255 -4.29 10.24 19.76
N THR A 256 -5.59 10.37 19.51
CA THR A 256 -6.42 9.23 19.08
C THR A 256 -6.21 8.93 17.59
N TRP A 257 -6.63 7.75 17.13
CA TRP A 257 -6.61 7.42 15.70
C TRP A 257 -7.38 8.43 14.85
N GLU A 258 -8.57 8.87 15.30
CA GLU A 258 -9.38 9.86 14.59
C GLU A 258 -8.69 11.23 14.51
N GLU A 259 -8.00 11.65 15.58
CA GLU A 259 -7.22 12.89 15.55
C GLU A 259 -6.03 12.80 14.59
N ALA A 260 -5.36 11.64 14.53
CA ALA A 260 -4.28 11.37 13.60
C ALA A 260 -4.77 11.37 12.14
N PHE A 261 -5.90 10.70 11.86
CA PHE A 261 -6.56 10.70 10.56
C PHE A 261 -6.85 12.13 10.08
N LEU A 262 -7.54 12.92 10.92
CA LEU A 262 -7.86 14.31 10.59
C LEU A 262 -6.62 15.19 10.41
N ASP A 263 -5.55 14.98 11.18
CA ASP A 263 -4.30 15.73 10.99
C ASP A 263 -3.63 15.41 9.66
N CYS A 264 -3.60 14.14 9.23
CA CYS A 264 -3.07 13.78 7.91
C CYS A 264 -3.90 14.41 6.78
N ILE A 265 -5.24 14.33 6.85
CA ILE A 265 -6.13 14.97 5.87
C ILE A 265 -5.86 16.47 5.79
N ASN A 266 -5.75 17.15 6.94
CA ASN A 266 -5.48 18.59 6.95
C ASN A 266 -4.13 18.95 6.32
N ARG A 267 -3.12 18.07 6.44
CA ARG A 267 -1.81 18.26 5.78
C ARG A 267 -1.85 18.03 4.26
N GLY A 268 -2.98 17.61 3.70
CA GLY A 268 -3.12 17.22 2.30
C GLY A 268 -2.62 15.82 2.00
N GLY A 269 -2.56 14.96 3.02
CA GLY A 269 -2.23 13.53 2.90
C GLY A 269 -3.32 12.66 3.51
N MET A 270 -2.98 11.43 3.85
CA MET A 270 -3.84 10.50 4.60
C MET A 270 -3.01 9.69 5.58
N LEU A 271 -3.64 8.99 6.52
CA LEU A 271 -2.91 7.96 7.27
C LEU A 271 -2.43 6.90 6.28
N VAL A 272 -1.19 6.45 6.45
CA VAL A 272 -0.54 5.59 5.46
C VAL A 272 -1.33 4.30 5.21
N ARG A 273 -1.44 3.95 3.93
CA ARG A 273 -1.94 2.66 3.44
C ARG A 273 -0.77 1.92 2.84
N ILE A 274 -0.35 0.85 3.49
CA ILE A 274 0.76 0.04 3.00
C ILE A 274 0.16 -1.01 2.07
N ASN A 275 0.55 -1.04 0.80
CA ASN A 275 -0.05 -1.92 -0.22
C ASN A 275 0.93 -2.98 -0.75
N SER A 276 2.19 -2.94 -0.33
CA SER A 276 3.21 -3.90 -0.78
C SER A 276 4.28 -4.14 0.28
N GLU A 277 5.01 -5.25 0.11
CA GLU A 277 6.20 -5.58 0.89
C GLU A 277 7.29 -4.50 0.73
N GLU A 278 7.46 -3.96 -0.49
CA GLU A 278 8.42 -2.89 -0.76
C GLU A 278 8.07 -1.59 -0.01
N GLU A 279 6.79 -1.24 0.07
CA GLU A 279 6.33 -0.08 0.83
C GLU A 279 6.51 -0.28 2.34
N PHE A 280 6.22 -1.48 2.84
CA PHE A 280 6.46 -1.87 4.22
C PHE A 280 7.95 -1.72 4.60
N GLN A 281 8.85 -2.21 3.75
CA GLN A 281 10.30 -2.06 3.93
C GLN A 281 10.71 -0.58 3.95
N LYS A 282 10.26 0.22 2.99
CA LYS A 282 10.57 1.66 2.94
C LYS A 282 10.12 2.42 4.19
N ILE A 283 8.94 2.10 4.73
CA ILE A 283 8.40 2.74 5.93
C ILE A 283 9.17 2.30 7.18
N THR A 284 9.48 1.02 7.31
CA THR A 284 10.21 0.49 8.47
C THR A 284 11.66 0.99 8.52
N GLU A 285 12.34 1.06 7.37
CA GLU A 285 13.66 1.70 7.23
C GLU A 285 13.60 3.17 7.66
N LEU A 286 12.60 3.93 7.21
CA LEU A 286 12.42 5.34 7.60
C LEU A 286 12.24 5.50 9.12
N ILE A 287 11.51 4.59 9.77
CA ILE A 287 11.32 4.58 11.23
C ILE A 287 12.65 4.31 11.94
N GLU A 288 13.44 3.38 11.43
CA GLU A 288 14.74 3.02 11.99
C GLU A 288 15.77 4.15 11.84
N GLU A 289 15.82 4.78 10.67
CA GLU A 289 16.68 5.95 10.39
C GLU A 289 16.39 7.11 11.36
N GLN A 290 15.13 7.32 11.70
CA GLN A 290 14.70 8.35 12.66
C GLN A 290 14.79 7.91 14.13
N ASN A 291 15.23 6.68 14.41
CA ASN A 291 15.35 6.10 15.74
C ASN A 291 14.02 6.08 16.53
N MET A 292 12.92 5.76 15.83
CA MET A 292 11.56 5.77 16.40
C MET A 292 10.98 4.36 16.63
N GLN A 293 11.84 3.33 16.75
CA GLN A 293 11.41 1.93 16.91
C GLN A 293 10.58 1.67 18.19
N ASN A 294 10.64 2.57 19.16
CA ASN A 294 9.90 2.48 20.42
C ASN A 294 8.52 3.17 20.39
N ILE A 295 8.08 3.65 19.23
CA ILE A 295 6.81 4.35 19.03
C ILE A 295 5.78 3.40 18.41
N HIS A 296 4.55 3.46 18.92
CA HIS A 296 3.38 2.78 18.38
C HIS A 296 2.72 3.68 17.34
N PHE A 297 2.87 3.35 16.05
CA PHE A 297 2.41 4.20 14.95
C PHE A 297 1.04 3.78 14.44
N TYR A 298 0.02 4.63 14.58
CA TYR A 298 -1.25 4.43 13.88
C TYR A 298 -1.06 4.44 12.36
N LEU A 299 -1.75 3.52 11.68
CA LEU A 299 -1.84 3.40 10.22
C LEU A 299 -3.28 3.69 9.75
N GLY A 300 -3.53 3.73 8.44
CA GLY A 300 -4.88 3.95 7.90
C GLY A 300 -5.84 2.78 8.07
N GLY A 301 -5.37 1.64 8.57
CA GLY A 301 -6.17 0.42 8.68
C GLY A 301 -7.18 0.50 9.81
N ARG A 302 -8.43 0.12 9.54
CA ARG A 302 -9.50 0.04 10.53
C ARG A 302 -10.58 -0.96 10.13
N ARG A 303 -11.52 -1.21 11.04
CA ARG A 303 -12.75 -1.94 10.77
C ARG A 303 -13.96 -1.19 11.31
N ASP A 304 -15.14 -1.53 10.79
CA ASP A 304 -16.39 -1.12 11.40
C ASP A 304 -16.72 -1.98 12.63
N SER A 305 -17.45 -1.41 13.59
CA SER A 305 -17.72 -2.05 14.88
C SER A 305 -18.51 -3.35 14.81
N ASP A 306 -19.27 -3.56 13.74
CA ASP A 306 -20.14 -4.70 13.48
C ASP A 306 -19.48 -5.80 12.62
N ASN A 307 -18.24 -5.59 12.18
CA ASN A 307 -17.48 -6.54 11.39
C ASN A 307 -16.10 -6.82 12.02
N LYS A 308 -15.46 -7.93 11.61
CA LYS A 308 -14.10 -8.33 11.97
C LYS A 308 -13.09 -8.16 10.83
N SER A 309 -13.52 -7.66 9.68
CA SER A 309 -12.63 -7.41 8.54
C SER A 309 -12.00 -6.02 8.64
N TYR A 310 -10.68 -5.98 8.67
CA TYR A 310 -9.89 -4.75 8.56
C TYR A 310 -9.60 -4.44 7.10
N TYR A 311 -9.71 -3.16 6.77
CA TYR A 311 -9.46 -2.59 5.45
C TYR A 311 -8.71 -1.26 5.63
N TRP A 312 -8.12 -0.78 4.54
CA TRP A 312 -7.58 0.57 4.52
C TRP A 312 -8.72 1.59 4.44
N ALA A 313 -8.60 2.68 5.21
CA ALA A 313 -9.47 3.84 5.08
C ALA A 313 -8.92 4.82 4.04
N ASP A 314 -9.77 5.28 3.13
CA ASP A 314 -9.44 6.33 2.16
C ASP A 314 -9.52 7.75 2.79
N ALA A 315 -9.39 8.79 1.96
CA ALA A 315 -9.45 10.18 2.41
C ALA A 315 -10.83 10.60 2.98
N ASP A 316 -11.89 9.91 2.57
CA ASP A 316 -13.26 10.12 3.04
C ASP A 316 -13.61 9.16 4.21
N ASN A 317 -12.63 8.40 4.69
CA ASN A 317 -12.77 7.36 5.71
C ASN A 317 -13.69 6.20 5.28
N CYS A 318 -13.83 5.97 3.98
CA CYS A 318 -14.48 4.78 3.41
C CYS A 318 -13.51 3.60 3.41
N LEU A 319 -14.04 2.40 3.61
CA LEU A 319 -13.26 1.15 3.62
C LEU A 319 -13.25 0.54 2.22
N GLU A 320 -12.07 0.43 1.63
CA GLU A 320 -11.87 -0.14 0.29
C GLU A 320 -10.75 -1.20 0.33
N ASP A 321 -10.39 -1.71 -0.86
CA ASP A 321 -9.24 -2.59 -1.09
C ASP A 321 -9.38 -4.04 -0.54
N GLU A 322 -8.23 -4.68 -0.34
CA GLU A 322 -8.10 -6.09 0.05
C GLU A 322 -8.24 -6.30 1.55
N LEU A 323 -8.69 -7.49 1.95
CA LEU A 323 -8.77 -7.89 3.35
C LEU A 323 -7.38 -7.91 3.98
N LEU A 324 -7.19 -7.15 5.06
CA LEU A 324 -5.90 -7.02 5.74
C LEU A 324 -5.64 -8.13 6.76
N ASN A 325 -6.68 -8.79 7.27
CA ASN A 325 -6.55 -9.84 8.28
C ASN A 325 -5.65 -11.01 7.82
N PRO A 326 -5.11 -11.84 8.74
CA PRO A 326 -4.26 -12.99 8.42
C PRO A 326 -4.87 -14.03 7.46
N GLN A 327 -6.20 -14.09 7.34
CA GLN A 327 -6.89 -14.97 6.39
C GLN A 327 -7.09 -14.34 4.99
N GLY A 328 -6.62 -13.12 4.76
CA GLY A 328 -6.67 -12.41 3.50
C GLY A 328 -5.62 -12.89 2.49
N GLN A 329 -5.51 -12.17 1.38
CA GLN A 329 -4.50 -12.40 0.34
C GLN A 329 -3.53 -11.23 0.18
N SER A 330 -3.73 -10.15 0.94
CA SER A 330 -2.85 -8.98 0.92
C SER A 330 -1.51 -9.29 1.59
N TRP A 331 -0.48 -8.50 1.28
CA TRP A 331 0.84 -8.58 1.94
C TRP A 331 0.70 -8.58 3.47
N ALA A 332 -0.24 -7.80 4.01
CA ALA A 332 -0.46 -7.62 5.44
C ALA A 332 -0.78 -8.93 6.18
N ALA A 333 -1.32 -9.95 5.49
CA ALA A 333 -1.72 -11.21 6.09
C ALA A 333 -0.57 -11.90 6.85
N ASP A 334 0.68 -11.76 6.37
CA ASP A 334 1.86 -12.39 6.94
C ASP A 334 2.58 -11.52 8.00
N HIS A 335 2.14 -10.28 8.23
CA HIS A 335 2.83 -9.31 9.10
C HIS A 335 2.12 -9.02 10.42
N TRP A 336 1.07 -9.75 10.76
CA TRP A 336 0.40 -9.59 12.05
C TRP A 336 1.24 -10.11 13.21
N MET A 337 1.14 -9.42 14.34
CA MET A 337 1.67 -9.93 15.60
C MET A 337 0.99 -11.26 15.93
N ALA A 338 1.75 -12.18 16.54
CA ALA A 338 1.24 -13.51 16.84
C ALA A 338 -0.04 -13.46 17.70
N ASN A 339 -1.11 -14.10 17.20
CA ASN A 339 -2.47 -14.13 17.76
C ASN A 339 -3.32 -12.87 17.53
N GLU A 340 -2.88 -11.94 16.69
CA GLU A 340 -3.67 -10.79 16.25
C GLU A 340 -4.40 -11.06 14.92
N PRO A 341 -5.50 -10.32 14.63
CA PRO A 341 -6.18 -9.36 15.50
C PRO A 341 -6.98 -10.00 16.65
N SER A 342 -6.94 -9.38 17.82
CA SER A 342 -7.69 -9.80 19.02
C SER A 342 -9.12 -9.23 19.03
N PHE A 343 -9.37 -8.15 18.29
CA PHE A 343 -10.60 -7.39 18.14
C PHE A 343 -11.07 -6.64 19.40
N VAL A 344 -10.67 -7.08 20.59
CA VAL A 344 -11.09 -6.52 21.88
C VAL A 344 -9.98 -6.73 22.90
N SER A 345 -9.54 -5.65 23.55
CA SER A 345 -8.59 -5.70 24.66
C SER A 345 -9.17 -4.99 25.88
N GLU A 346 -9.13 -5.66 27.03
CA GLU A 346 -9.65 -5.15 28.32
C GLU A 346 -11.09 -4.58 28.31
N GLY A 347 -11.89 -4.95 27.31
CA GLY A 347 -13.28 -4.48 27.13
C GLY A 347 -13.44 -3.34 26.13
N ASP A 348 -12.33 -2.79 25.62
CA ASP A 348 -12.34 -1.80 24.54
C ASP A 348 -12.29 -2.50 23.18
N MET A 349 -13.11 -2.03 22.24
CA MET A 349 -13.07 -2.54 20.86
C MET A 349 -11.81 -2.04 20.18
N GLU A 350 -11.01 -2.97 19.69
CA GLU A 350 -9.88 -2.69 18.85
C GLU A 350 -10.42 -2.58 17.43
N LEU A 351 -10.47 -1.35 16.92
CA LEU A 351 -11.07 -1.02 15.63
C LEU A 351 -10.03 -0.50 14.63
N TYR A 352 -8.80 -0.25 15.06
CA TYR A 352 -7.79 0.46 14.29
C TYR A 352 -6.48 -0.32 14.29
N LEU A 353 -5.59 -0.03 13.34
CA LEU A 353 -4.28 -0.67 13.25
C LEU A 353 -3.15 0.25 13.69
N ASN A 354 -2.15 -0.36 14.33
CA ASN A 354 -0.83 0.25 14.48
C ASN A 354 0.28 -0.67 13.96
N LEU A 355 1.44 -0.06 13.72
CA LEU A 355 2.70 -0.71 13.43
C LEU A 355 3.60 -0.59 14.66
N ILE A 356 4.15 -1.72 15.11
CA ILE A 356 5.02 -1.79 16.29
C ILE A 356 6.25 -2.66 16.02
N TYR A 357 7.36 -2.34 16.69
CA TYR A 357 8.54 -3.20 16.70
C TYR A 357 8.48 -4.16 17.90
N TYR A 358 8.30 -5.46 17.62
CA TYR A 358 8.12 -6.50 18.62
C TYR A 358 8.96 -7.73 18.29
N GLN A 359 9.75 -8.21 19.27
CA GLN A 359 10.62 -9.39 19.11
C GLN A 359 11.48 -9.36 17.84
N GLU A 360 12.20 -8.25 17.63
CA GLU A 360 13.10 -8.04 16.49
C GLU A 360 12.42 -8.01 15.11
N ASN A 361 11.10 -7.80 15.07
CA ASN A 361 10.34 -7.69 13.82
C ASN A 361 9.33 -6.53 13.90
N TRP A 362 9.03 -5.94 12.76
CA TRP A 362 7.91 -5.03 12.60
C TRP A 362 6.64 -5.82 12.39
N VAL A 363 5.59 -5.51 13.16
CA VAL A 363 4.33 -6.25 13.10
C VAL A 363 3.11 -5.32 13.18
N LEU A 364 2.05 -5.73 12.51
CA LEU A 364 0.72 -5.14 12.61
C LEU A 364 0.02 -5.63 13.87
N ASN A 365 -0.69 -4.75 14.55
CA ASN A 365 -1.50 -5.08 15.70
C ASN A 365 -2.78 -4.23 15.66
N ASP A 366 -3.91 -4.79 16.09
CA ASP A 366 -5.12 -4.00 16.26
C ASP A 366 -5.17 -3.35 17.65
N VAL A 367 -5.79 -2.19 17.69
CA VAL A 367 -5.78 -1.30 18.85
C VAL A 367 -7.08 -0.53 19.00
N PRO A 368 -7.41 -0.09 20.24
CA PRO A 368 -8.54 0.79 20.46
C PRO A 368 -8.30 2.20 19.91
N LEU A 369 -9.36 3.02 19.90
CA LEU A 369 -9.34 4.41 19.44
C LEU A 369 -8.21 5.25 20.06
N ASP A 370 -7.92 5.00 21.34
CA ASP A 370 -6.93 5.75 22.11
C ASP A 370 -5.99 4.79 22.85
N ILE A 371 -4.77 4.69 22.34
CA ILE A 371 -3.69 3.90 22.97
C ILE A 371 -2.76 4.74 23.86
N THR A 372 -2.97 6.05 23.95
CA THR A 372 -2.12 6.97 24.71
C THR A 372 -2.16 6.68 26.21
N GLN A 373 -3.28 6.12 26.69
CA GLN A 373 -3.45 5.66 28.07
C GLN A 373 -2.51 4.50 28.43
N TYR A 374 -2.18 3.63 27.47
CA TYR A 374 -1.29 2.47 27.68
C TYR A 374 0.17 2.81 27.39
N TYR A 375 0.42 3.71 26.42
CA TYR A 375 1.75 4.04 25.92
C TYR A 375 2.05 5.56 25.93
N PRO A 376 1.89 6.26 27.07
CA PRO A 376 2.04 7.72 27.11
C PRO A 376 3.43 8.17 26.64
N GLY A 377 3.47 9.11 25.71
CA GLY A 377 4.66 9.64 25.07
C GLY A 377 5.32 8.69 24.06
N LYS A 378 4.74 7.52 23.81
CA LYS A 378 5.27 6.49 22.90
C LYS A 378 4.28 6.16 21.78
N THR A 379 3.42 7.11 21.44
CA THR A 379 2.47 6.97 20.33
C THR A 379 2.79 7.96 19.23
N GLY A 380 2.35 7.62 18.02
CA GLY A 380 2.51 8.43 16.83
C GLY A 380 1.66 7.91 15.69
N TYR A 381 1.84 8.49 14.52
CA TYR A 381 1.16 8.09 13.30
C TYR A 381 2.01 8.44 12.08
N ILE A 382 1.67 7.81 10.95
CA ILE A 382 2.40 7.99 9.69
C ILE A 382 1.44 8.59 8.68
N CYS A 383 1.76 9.77 8.17
CA CYS A 383 1.04 10.35 7.05
C CYS A 383 1.72 10.01 5.73
N GLU A 384 0.93 9.65 4.73
CA GLU A 384 1.30 9.44 3.34
C GLU A 384 0.83 10.61 2.48
N PHE A 385 1.65 11.01 1.52
CA PHE A 385 1.36 12.08 0.56
C PHE A 385 1.69 11.62 -0.85
N ASN A 386 0.74 11.80 -1.77
CA ASN A 386 0.95 11.57 -3.20
C ASN A 386 1.82 12.71 -3.75
N GLU A 387 2.93 12.40 -4.42
CA GLU A 387 3.78 13.37 -5.13
C GLU A 387 3.56 13.39 -6.65
#